data_AF-A0A6A4I4V1-F1
#
_entry.id   AF-A0A6A4I4V1-F1
#
_cell.length_a   1.000
_cell.length_b   1.000
_cell.length_c   1.000
_cell.angle_alpha   90.00
_cell.angle_beta   90.00
_cell.angle_gamma   90.00
#
_symmetry.space_group_name_H-M   'P 1'
#
loop_
_entity.id
_entity.type
_entity.pdbx_description
1 polymer ?
#
loop_
_entity_poly.entity_id
_entity_poly.type
_entity_poly.pdbx_seq_one_letter_code
_entity_poly.pdbx_strand_id
1 'polypeptide(L)'
;MVNDFISRSSFYLTTLSIKFIPIPDSDLIDLLGRLPSLQHLTVVDSNITSPRPITSLLVQSLHAIPRTSSVTVFSVLVKRLQSLSLTSCSDGGFCDQDFVDMVSSRWFLDGYRSPSDPMNSNGGMACLRSVVMRFTKRVVDEEVYRPLKYLEQEGMRVVVVGQSS
;
A
#
# COMPACT_ATOMS: atom_id res chain seq x y z
N MET A 1 -0.97 -5.13 -22.98
CA MET A 1 -0.16 -4.05 -23.57
C MET A 1 0.90 -3.51 -22.61
N VAL A 2 0.55 -3.00 -21.41
CA VAL A 2 1.55 -2.61 -20.38
C VAL A 2 2.30 -3.83 -19.81
N ASN A 3 1.59 -4.95 -19.66
CA ASN A 3 2.10 -6.20 -19.12
C ASN A 3 3.27 -6.82 -19.90
N ASP A 4 3.25 -6.79 -21.24
CA ASP A 4 4.34 -7.33 -22.05
C ASP A 4 5.56 -6.41 -22.05
N PHE A 5 5.33 -5.10 -21.90
CA PHE A 5 6.39 -4.11 -21.84
C PHE A 5 7.23 -4.27 -20.57
N ILE A 6 6.59 -4.43 -19.41
CA ILE A 6 7.27 -4.60 -18.11
C ILE A 6 8.06 -5.91 -18.07
N SER A 7 7.46 -7.03 -18.51
CA SER A 7 8.13 -8.34 -18.47
C SER A 7 9.33 -8.43 -19.42
N ARG A 8 9.36 -7.66 -20.52
CA ARG A 8 10.45 -7.69 -21.51
C ARG A 8 11.53 -6.65 -21.24
N SER A 9 11.22 -5.56 -20.53
CA SER A 9 12.21 -4.56 -20.16
C SER A 9 12.93 -5.03 -18.90
N SER A 10 14.26 -5.18 -18.95
CA SER A 10 15.11 -5.42 -17.76
C SER A 10 15.18 -4.21 -16.81
N PHE A 11 14.15 -3.37 -16.79
CA PHE A 11 14.12 -2.11 -16.09
C PHE A 11 13.51 -2.27 -14.70
N TYR A 12 14.19 -1.72 -13.70
CA TYR A 12 13.72 -1.72 -12.32
C TYR A 12 12.84 -0.49 -12.10
N LEU A 13 11.54 -0.65 -12.29
CA LEU A 13 10.60 0.42 -11.96
C LEU A 13 10.54 0.60 -10.44
N THR A 14 11.13 1.69 -9.96
CA THR A 14 11.15 2.03 -8.53
C THR A 14 10.02 2.98 -8.15
N THR A 15 9.44 3.69 -9.11
CA THR A 15 8.37 4.67 -8.89
C THR A 15 7.22 4.43 -9.86
N LEU A 16 6.01 4.30 -9.31
CA LEU A 16 4.77 4.16 -10.07
C LEU A 16 3.78 5.20 -9.56
N SER A 17 3.22 5.98 -10.47
CA SER A 17 2.19 6.97 -10.17
C SER A 17 1.01 6.79 -11.11
N ILE A 18 -0.10 6.31 -10.57
CA ILE A 18 -1.37 6.13 -11.28
C ILE A 18 -2.32 7.22 -10.79
N LYS A 19 -2.78 8.08 -11.71
CA LYS A 19 -3.66 9.19 -11.36
C LYS A 19 -4.83 9.23 -12.34
N PHE A 20 -6.05 9.30 -11.80
CA PHE A 20 -7.28 9.45 -12.59
C PHE A 20 -7.52 8.31 -13.60
N ILE A 21 -6.97 7.11 -13.36
CA ILE A 21 -7.17 5.96 -14.24
C ILE A 21 -8.19 5.00 -13.59
N PRO A 22 -9.33 4.72 -14.24
CA PRO A 22 -10.31 3.76 -13.75
C PRO A 22 -9.78 2.34 -13.92
N ILE A 23 -9.07 1.85 -12.90
CA ILE A 23 -8.49 0.50 -12.86
C ILE A 23 -9.14 -0.24 -11.68
N PRO A 24 -9.63 -1.48 -11.86
CA PRO A 24 -10.01 -2.36 -10.76
C PRO A 24 -8.84 -2.59 -9.80
N ASP A 25 -9.14 -2.81 -8.52
CA ASP A 25 -8.14 -3.18 -7.53
C ASP A 25 -7.41 -4.48 -7.89
N SER A 26 -8.09 -5.47 -8.46
CA SER A 26 -7.50 -6.72 -8.97
C SER A 26 -6.39 -6.48 -9.99
N ASP A 27 -6.63 -5.62 -10.98
CA ASP A 27 -5.69 -5.33 -12.06
C ASP A 27 -4.50 -4.52 -11.53
N LEU A 28 -4.74 -3.63 -10.56
CA LEU A 28 -3.68 -2.91 -9.87
C LEU A 28 -2.82 -3.88 -9.04
N ILE A 29 -3.42 -4.81 -8.32
CA ILE A 29 -2.73 -5.85 -7.55
C ILE A 29 -1.84 -6.70 -8.46
N ASP A 30 -2.38 -7.17 -9.59
CA ASP A 30 -1.65 -7.94 -10.59
C ASP A 30 -0.45 -7.17 -11.17
N LEU A 31 -0.63 -5.86 -11.39
CA LEU A 31 0.45 -4.97 -11.81
C LEU A 31 1.53 -4.85 -10.73
N LEU A 32 1.15 -4.63 -9.47
CA LEU A 32 2.08 -4.51 -8.35
C LEU A 32 2.87 -5.80 -8.10
N GLY A 33 2.25 -6.97 -8.33
CA GLY A 33 2.92 -8.28 -8.27
C GLY A 33 4.07 -8.43 -9.27
N ARG A 34 4.03 -7.70 -10.39
CA ARG A 34 5.08 -7.70 -11.42
C ARG A 34 6.16 -6.64 -11.18
N LEU A 35 6.03 -5.84 -10.14
CA LEU A 35 6.92 -4.72 -9.81
C LEU A 35 7.63 -4.93 -8.47
N PRO A 36 8.44 -6.00 -8.31
CA PRO A 36 9.08 -6.32 -7.02
C PRO A 36 10.09 -5.27 -6.57
N SER A 37 10.56 -4.41 -7.49
CA SER A 37 11.52 -3.34 -7.20
C SER A 37 10.88 -1.99 -6.85
N LEU A 38 9.54 -1.93 -6.78
CA LEU A 38 8.83 -0.70 -6.50
C LEU A 38 9.12 -0.20 -5.09
N GLN A 39 9.51 1.08 -5.01
CA GLN A 39 9.82 1.80 -3.76
C GLN A 39 8.81 2.90 -3.48
N HIS A 40 8.26 3.52 -4.52
CA HIS A 40 7.31 4.64 -4.41
C HIS A 40 6.05 4.34 -5.21
N LEU A 41 4.91 4.27 -4.51
CA LEU A 41 3.60 4.09 -5.11
C LEU A 41 2.74 5.33 -4.84
N THR A 42 2.19 5.91 -5.91
CA THR A 42 1.14 6.92 -5.83
C THR A 42 -0.09 6.45 -6.57
N VAL A 43 -1.25 6.45 -5.91
CA VAL A 43 -2.55 6.16 -6.53
C VAL A 43 -3.51 7.29 -6.17
N VAL A 44 -4.10 7.90 -7.19
CA VAL A 44 -5.09 8.98 -7.05
C VAL A 44 -6.34 8.60 -7.81
N ASP A 45 -7.44 8.38 -7.08
CA ASP A 45 -8.74 8.02 -7.66
C ASP A 45 -9.80 9.15 -7.56
N SER A 46 -9.39 10.33 -7.10
CA SER A 46 -10.25 11.52 -7.06
C SER A 46 -10.88 11.74 -8.44
N ASN A 47 -12.22 11.80 -8.50
CA ASN A 47 -13.02 11.95 -9.73
C ASN A 47 -13.30 10.69 -10.56
N ILE A 48 -13.04 9.48 -10.06
CA ILE A 48 -13.42 8.23 -10.75
C ILE A 48 -14.76 7.71 -10.21
N THR A 49 -15.68 7.38 -11.12
CA THR A 49 -17.01 6.85 -10.78
C THR A 49 -16.97 5.34 -10.51
N SER A 50 -16.34 4.55 -11.37
CA SER A 50 -16.08 3.11 -11.23
C SER A 50 -15.24 2.60 -12.42
N PRO A 51 -14.37 1.58 -12.27
CA PRO A 51 -13.93 0.91 -11.04
C PRO A 51 -12.94 1.74 -10.21
N ARG A 52 -12.91 1.51 -8.88
CA ARG A 52 -12.05 2.24 -7.93
C ARG A 52 -10.84 1.37 -7.54
N PRO A 53 -9.60 1.89 -7.67
CA PRO A 53 -8.41 1.12 -7.36
C PRO A 53 -8.10 1.04 -5.85
N ILE A 54 -8.54 2.00 -5.04
CA ILE A 54 -8.21 2.06 -3.61
C ILE A 54 -9.33 1.39 -2.80
N THR A 55 -9.16 0.10 -2.54
CA THR A 55 -10.08 -0.73 -1.74
C THR A 55 -9.37 -1.36 -0.55
N SER A 56 -10.13 -1.93 0.39
CA SER A 56 -9.55 -2.76 1.47
C SER A 56 -8.76 -3.95 0.91
N LEU A 57 -9.12 -4.49 -0.26
CA LEU A 57 -8.37 -5.57 -0.90
C LEU A 57 -6.96 -5.11 -1.29
N LEU A 58 -6.83 -3.91 -1.90
CA LEU A 58 -5.52 -3.33 -2.19
C LEU A 58 -4.70 -3.17 -0.91
N VAL A 59 -5.28 -2.60 0.15
CA VAL A 59 -4.59 -2.40 1.43
C VAL A 59 -4.13 -3.73 2.03
N GLN A 60 -4.99 -4.74 2.05
CA GLN A 60 -4.65 -6.07 2.57
C GLN A 60 -3.57 -6.76 1.73
N SER A 61 -3.56 -6.58 0.41
CA SER A 61 -2.52 -7.11 -0.47
C SER A 61 -1.15 -6.43 -0.26
N LEU A 62 -1.16 -5.20 0.23
CA LEU A 62 0.02 -4.45 0.64
C LEU A 62 0.47 -4.82 2.05
N HIS A 63 -0.19 -5.71 2.79
CA HIS A 63 0.26 -6.07 4.13
C HIS A 63 1.63 -6.76 4.12
N ALA A 64 2.49 -6.49 5.11
CA ALA A 64 3.82 -7.11 5.21
C ALA A 64 3.72 -8.62 5.54
N ILE A 65 2.68 -8.99 6.28
CA ILE A 65 2.41 -10.36 6.69
C ILE A 65 1.27 -10.89 5.82
N PRO A 66 1.45 -12.01 5.09
CA PRO A 66 0.37 -12.67 4.37
C PRO A 66 -0.78 -12.98 5.33
N ARG A 67 -1.94 -12.33 5.13
CA ARG A 67 -3.15 -12.72 5.85
C ARG A 67 -3.74 -13.95 5.14
N THR A 68 -3.87 -15.05 5.87
CA THR A 68 -4.62 -16.22 5.40
C THR A 68 -6.10 -15.89 5.52
N SER A 69 -6.73 -15.48 4.43
CA SER A 69 -8.18 -15.62 4.31
C SER A 69 -8.49 -17.05 3.86
N SER A 70 -9.66 -17.60 4.21
CA SER A 70 -10.07 -18.98 3.88
C SER A 70 -10.07 -19.33 2.39
N VAL A 71 -9.81 -18.38 1.48
CA VAL A 71 -9.98 -18.54 0.04
C VAL A 71 -8.72 -18.18 -0.78
N THR A 72 -7.79 -17.36 -0.26
CA THR A 72 -6.60 -16.92 -1.01
C THR A 72 -5.42 -16.58 -0.11
N VAL A 73 -4.23 -17.04 -0.50
CA VAL A 73 -2.94 -16.65 0.09
C VAL A 73 -2.35 -15.52 -0.75
N PHE A 74 -2.27 -14.31 -0.19
CA PHE A 74 -1.60 -13.20 -0.86
C PHE A 74 -0.10 -13.26 -0.58
N SER A 75 0.72 -13.32 -1.64
CA SER A 75 2.15 -13.09 -1.51
C SER A 75 2.40 -11.61 -1.18
N VAL A 76 3.43 -11.33 -0.37
CA VAL A 76 3.75 -9.94 0.01
C VAL A 76 4.12 -9.14 -1.25
N LEU A 77 3.23 -8.24 -1.66
CA LEU A 77 3.45 -7.36 -2.79
C LEU A 77 4.47 -6.28 -2.44
N VAL A 78 5.22 -5.83 -3.45
CA VAL A 78 6.11 -4.65 -3.35
C VAL A 78 6.94 -4.64 -2.06
N LYS A 79 7.72 -5.71 -1.85
CA LYS A 79 8.57 -5.88 -0.65
C LYS A 79 9.52 -4.71 -0.40
N ARG A 80 9.83 -3.92 -1.43
CA ARG A 80 10.74 -2.77 -1.36
C ARG A 80 10.03 -1.42 -1.20
N LEU A 81 8.72 -1.42 -0.95
CA LEU A 81 7.93 -0.19 -0.84
C LEU A 81 8.35 0.63 0.38
N GLN A 82 8.78 1.86 0.13
CA GLN A 82 9.21 2.84 1.13
C GLN A 82 8.28 4.05 1.21
N SER A 83 7.55 4.35 0.13
CA SER A 83 6.62 5.47 0.09
C SER A 83 5.29 5.06 -0.52
N LEU A 84 4.21 5.33 0.21
CA LEU A 84 2.84 5.12 -0.23
C LEU A 84 2.08 6.44 -0.19
N SER A 85 1.48 6.83 -1.31
CA SER A 85 0.58 7.97 -1.39
C SER A 85 -0.73 7.55 -2.03
N LEU A 86 -1.81 7.58 -1.25
CA LEU A 86 -3.14 7.23 -1.67
C LEU A 86 -4.06 8.45 -1.52
N THR A 87 -4.79 8.79 -2.58
CA THR A 87 -5.84 9.81 -2.53
C THR A 87 -7.15 9.14 -2.94
N SER A 88 -8.05 8.96 -1.97
CA SER A 88 -9.32 8.29 -2.14
C SER A 88 -10.52 9.26 -2.19
N CYS A 89 -11.39 9.02 -3.16
CA CYS A 89 -12.70 9.66 -3.35
C CYS A 89 -13.84 8.88 -2.68
N SER A 90 -13.53 7.75 -2.01
CA SER A 90 -14.55 6.84 -1.49
C SER A 90 -15.18 7.34 -0.19
N ASP A 91 -16.50 7.27 -0.13
CA ASP A 91 -17.35 7.48 1.04
C ASP A 91 -17.60 6.18 1.84
N GLY A 92 -17.30 5.01 1.25
CA GLY A 92 -17.42 3.70 1.90
C GLY A 92 -16.50 2.62 1.29
N GLY A 93 -16.34 1.49 1.97
CA GLY A 93 -15.59 0.32 1.48
C GLY A 93 -14.08 0.31 1.74
N PHE A 94 -13.53 1.38 2.31
CA PHE A 94 -12.15 1.44 2.80
C PHE A 94 -12.14 1.25 4.31
N CYS A 95 -11.49 0.19 4.80
CA CYS A 95 -11.33 -0.06 6.23
C CYS A 95 -10.11 0.67 6.75
N ASP A 96 -10.34 1.74 7.52
CA ASP A 96 -9.28 2.56 8.13
C ASP A 96 -8.37 1.74 9.05
N GLN A 97 -8.95 0.79 9.78
CA GLN A 97 -8.20 -0.11 10.66
C GLN A 97 -7.25 -1.03 9.89
N ASP A 98 -7.68 -1.58 8.74
CA ASP A 98 -6.82 -2.41 7.89
C ASP A 98 -5.66 -1.59 7.32
N PHE A 99 -5.88 -0.30 7.03
CA PHE A 99 -4.83 0.58 6.57
C PHE A 99 -3.79 0.86 7.65
N VAL A 100 -4.23 1.21 8.86
CA VAL A 100 -3.33 1.45 9.99
C VAL A 100 -2.54 0.20 10.33
N ASP A 101 -3.16 -0.98 10.31
CA ASP A 101 -2.49 -2.25 10.55
C ASP A 101 -1.45 -2.57 9.45
N MET A 102 -1.82 -2.38 8.17
CA MET A 102 -0.89 -2.55 7.05
C MET A 102 0.34 -1.64 7.19
N VAL A 103 0.15 -0.36 7.50
CA VAL A 103 1.25 0.60 7.68
C VAL A 103 2.16 0.16 8.83
N SER A 104 1.56 -0.21 9.97
CA SER A 104 2.29 -0.66 11.15
C SER A 104 3.11 -1.93 10.87
N SER A 105 2.52 -2.89 10.15
CA SER A 105 3.18 -4.15 9.77
C SER A 105 4.44 -3.92 8.93
N ARG A 106 4.46 -2.87 8.10
CA ARG A 106 5.62 -2.51 7.27
C ARG A 106 6.63 -1.60 7.98
N TRP A 107 6.27 -0.99 9.10
CA TRP A 107 7.22 -0.23 9.92
C TRP A 107 8.04 -1.16 10.81
N PHE A 108 7.37 -2.04 11.56
CA PHE A 108 7.98 -2.92 12.56
C PHE A 108 8.48 -4.27 11.99
N LEU A 109 9.34 -4.21 10.97
CA LEU A 109 9.88 -5.42 10.33
C LEU A 109 10.93 -6.16 11.16
N ASP A 110 11.53 -5.50 12.16
CA ASP A 110 12.65 -6.05 12.94
C ASP A 110 12.24 -7.17 13.92
N GLY A 111 10.95 -7.24 14.31
CA GLY A 111 10.45 -8.26 15.24
C GLY A 111 10.27 -9.66 14.63
N TYR A 112 10.24 -9.77 13.29
CA TYR A 112 9.99 -11.02 12.56
C TYR A 112 11.21 -11.59 11.84
N ARG A 113 12.41 -11.05 12.12
CA ARG A 113 13.68 -11.63 11.69
C ARG A 113 13.96 -12.91 12.48
N SER A 114 13.28 -13.99 12.13
CA SER A 114 13.74 -15.32 12.57
C SER A 114 15.05 -15.62 11.83
N PRO A 115 16.18 -15.89 12.53
CA PRO A 115 17.46 -16.20 11.90
C PRO A 115 17.45 -17.46 11.03
N SER A 116 16.37 -18.24 11.08
CA SER A 116 16.27 -19.57 10.48
C SER A 116 15.42 -19.65 9.21
N ASP A 117 14.96 -18.54 8.64
CA ASP A 117 14.10 -18.59 7.45
C ASP A 117 14.93 -18.61 6.15
N PRO A 118 15.02 -19.74 5.41
CA PRO A 118 15.82 -19.84 4.19
C PRO A 118 15.31 -18.97 3.04
N MET A 119 14.10 -18.40 3.13
CA MET A 119 13.58 -17.40 2.17
C MET A 119 14.28 -16.03 2.27
N ASN A 120 15.13 -15.80 3.27
CA ASN A 120 15.83 -14.54 3.48
C ASN A 120 17.08 -14.32 2.60
N SER A 121 17.35 -15.23 1.68
CA SER A 121 18.60 -15.26 0.92
C SER A 121 18.66 -14.31 -0.28
N ASN A 122 17.62 -13.50 -0.59
CA ASN A 122 17.78 -12.52 -1.70
C ASN A 122 16.88 -11.27 -1.76
N GLY A 123 16.31 -10.76 -0.66
CA GLY A 123 15.55 -9.51 -0.78
C GLY A 123 14.77 -9.12 0.46
N GLY A 124 15.47 -8.62 1.47
CA GLY A 124 14.85 -8.11 2.70
C GLY A 124 13.73 -7.12 2.42
N MET A 125 12.66 -7.19 3.21
CA MET A 125 11.56 -6.25 3.12
C MET A 125 12.04 -4.86 3.55
N ALA A 126 11.75 -3.84 2.76
CA ALA A 126 12.06 -2.47 3.11
C ALA A 126 10.98 -1.91 4.05
N CYS A 127 11.41 -1.20 5.09
CA CYS A 127 10.48 -0.49 5.96
C CYS A 127 9.80 0.66 5.20
N LEU A 128 8.49 0.81 5.41
CA LEU A 128 7.73 1.92 4.86
C LEU A 128 8.12 3.22 5.57
N ARG A 129 8.70 4.20 4.89
CA ARG A 129 9.20 5.45 5.49
C ARG A 129 8.23 6.62 5.36
N SER A 130 7.33 6.57 4.38
CA SER A 130 6.39 7.66 4.11
C SER A 130 5.02 7.10 3.75
N VAL A 131 3.98 7.60 4.42
CA VAL A 131 2.59 7.32 4.13
C VAL A 131 1.82 8.63 4.02
N VAL A 132 1.09 8.77 2.92
CA VAL A 132 0.16 9.87 2.69
C VAL A 132 -1.19 9.27 2.32
N MET A 133 -2.20 9.53 3.13
CA MET A 133 -3.60 9.19 2.86
C MET A 133 -4.42 10.48 2.78
N ARG A 134 -5.11 10.69 1.66
CA ARG A 134 -5.99 11.85 1.48
C ARG A 134 -7.40 11.38 1.16
N PHE A 135 -8.38 11.87 1.90
CA PHE A 135 -9.80 11.63 1.63
C PHE A 135 -10.44 12.91 1.12
N THR A 136 -11.08 12.84 -0.05
CA THR A 136 -11.69 14.04 -0.67
C THR A 136 -13.16 14.21 -0.35
N LYS A 137 -13.84 13.18 0.18
CA LYS A 137 -15.31 13.17 0.42
C LYS A 137 -15.72 12.80 1.84
N ARG A 138 -14.77 12.57 2.75
CA ARG A 138 -15.08 12.22 4.14
C ARG A 138 -14.15 12.90 5.13
N VAL A 139 -14.67 13.09 6.34
CA VAL A 139 -13.93 13.55 7.52
C VAL A 139 -13.11 12.37 8.06
N VAL A 140 -11.90 12.66 8.52
CA VAL A 140 -11.00 11.65 9.10
C VAL A 140 -11.31 11.47 10.57
N ASP A 141 -11.47 10.22 11.00
CA ASP A 141 -11.55 9.86 12.42
C ASP A 141 -10.15 9.79 13.03
N GLU A 142 -9.77 10.81 13.80
CA GLU A 142 -8.43 10.89 14.40
C GLU A 142 -8.11 9.74 15.36
N GLU A 143 -9.11 9.13 16.00
CA GLU A 143 -8.87 8.05 16.98
C GLU A 143 -8.39 6.78 16.30
N VAL A 144 -8.94 6.45 15.13
CA VAL A 144 -8.52 5.29 14.34
C VAL A 144 -7.08 5.44 13.86
N TYR A 145 -6.69 6.66 13.49
CA TYR A 145 -5.35 6.98 12.99
C TYR A 145 -4.32 7.29 14.08
N ARG A 146 -4.74 7.32 15.36
CA ARG A 146 -3.86 7.56 16.51
C ARG A 146 -2.59 6.69 16.52
N PRO A 147 -2.63 5.38 16.17
CA PRO A 147 -1.41 4.57 16.12
C PRO A 147 -0.33 5.12 15.17
N LEU A 148 -0.73 5.79 14.08
CA LEU A 148 0.22 6.35 13.12
C LEU A 148 0.93 7.60 13.66
N LYS A 149 0.34 8.33 14.63
CA LYS A 149 0.99 9.46 15.29
C LYS A 149 2.24 9.01 16.06
N TYR A 150 2.23 7.80 16.65
CA TYR A 150 3.42 7.23 17.27
C TYR A 150 4.49 6.88 16.24
N LEU A 151 4.11 6.34 15.08
CA LEU A 151 5.07 6.06 13.99
C LEU A 151 5.73 7.35 13.48
N GLU A 152 4.97 8.45 13.46
CA GLU A 152 5.50 9.77 13.10
C GLU A 152 6.59 10.25 14.07
N GLN A 153 6.37 10.05 15.38
CA GLN A 153 7.37 10.36 16.42
C GLN A 153 8.64 9.50 16.28
N GLU A 154 8.51 8.27 15.81
CA GLU A 154 9.64 7.36 15.51
C GLU A 154 10.33 7.65 14.16
N GLY A 155 9.94 8.73 13.46
CA GLY A 155 10.60 9.21 12.24
C GLY A 155 9.97 8.75 10.93
N MET A 156 8.78 8.16 10.97
CA MET A 156 7.98 7.91 9.76
C MET A 156 7.30 9.20 9.30
N ARG A 157 7.29 9.49 8.00
CA ARG A 157 6.45 10.59 7.50
C ARG A 157 5.01 10.10 7.39
N VAL A 158 4.09 10.64 8.19
CA VAL A 158 2.66 10.31 8.14
C VAL A 158 1.86 11.56 7.80
N VAL A 159 1.00 11.47 6.79
CA VAL A 159 0.02 12.52 6.48
C VAL A 159 -1.32 11.86 6.25
N VAL A 160 -2.28 12.10 7.13
CA VAL A 160 -3.66 11.67 6.96
C VAL A 160 -4.54 12.92 6.98
N VAL A 161 -5.20 13.21 5.86
CA VAL A 161 -6.04 14.41 5.73
C VAL A 161 -7.39 14.04 5.14
N GLY A 162 -8.45 14.63 5.72
CA GLY A 162 -9.82 14.50 5.25
C GLY A 162 -10.33 15.79 4.65
N GLN A 163 -11.62 15.80 4.31
CA GLN A 163 -12.32 17.04 4.03
C GLN A 163 -12.39 17.86 5.33
N SER A 164 -11.86 19.09 5.29
CA SER A 164 -12.01 20.04 6.39
C SER A 164 -13.50 20.35 6.56
N SER A 165 -14.02 20.13 7.76
CA SER A 165 -15.38 20.52 8.17
C SER A 165 -15.58 22.03 8.10
#